data_AF-A0AAD6IA86-F1
#
_entry.id   AF-A0AAD6IA86-F1
#
_cell.length_a   1.000
_cell.length_b   1.000
_cell.length_c   1.000
_cell.angle_alpha   90.00
_cell.angle_beta   90.00
_cell.angle_gamma   90.00
#
_symmetry.space_group_name_H-M   'P 1'
#
loop_
_entity.id
_entity.type
_entity.pdbx_description
1 polymer ?
#
loop_
_entity_poly.entity_id
_entity_poly.type
_entity_poly.pdbx_seq_one_letter_code
_entity_poly.pdbx_strand_id
1 'polypeptide(L)'
;MKFSIAAITGFVSAISAATLPSAFTLVAEGGKTVLTDGQYAFIGANTTDHEILILRGGSPNGLVSFTSKDGVPTALQNLYIVEDSVSPLGLTFPHSSAIPQGGNTTGFGVNNRGLFTHGGKAWFAVDGYGQNPVQEIYWYGAHNAEYRSEQLYVKEFKNYSA
;
A
#
# COMPACT_ATOMS: atom_id res chain seq x y z
N MET A 1 -37.13 1.21 -33.74
CA MET A 1 -37.51 0.54 -32.48
C MET A 1 -36.86 1.31 -31.34
N LYS A 2 -37.60 1.62 -30.28
CA LYS A 2 -37.14 2.42 -29.12
C LYS A 2 -36.51 1.44 -28.13
N PHE A 3 -35.22 1.58 -27.81
CA PHE A 3 -34.58 0.76 -26.79
C PHE A 3 -34.61 1.51 -25.46
N SER A 4 -35.42 1.02 -24.53
CA SER A 4 -35.40 1.49 -23.14
C SER A 4 -34.15 0.96 -22.45
N ILE A 5 -33.42 1.86 -21.78
CA ILE A 5 -32.37 1.52 -20.81
C ILE A 5 -33.07 1.15 -19.51
N ALA A 6 -33.06 -0.13 -19.16
CA ALA A 6 -33.37 -0.56 -17.80
C ALA A 6 -32.16 -0.28 -16.92
N ALA A 7 -32.33 0.53 -15.88
CA ALA A 7 -31.32 0.77 -14.87
C ALA A 7 -31.05 -0.53 -14.10
N ILE A 8 -29.82 -1.03 -14.16
CA ILE A 8 -29.37 -2.18 -13.37
C ILE A 8 -28.99 -1.65 -11.99
N THR A 9 -29.94 -1.63 -11.06
CA THR A 9 -29.65 -1.52 -9.62
C THR A 9 -29.29 -2.91 -9.12
N GLY A 10 -27.99 -3.19 -9.00
CA GLY A 10 -27.48 -4.52 -8.69
C GLY A 10 -26.44 -4.56 -7.58
N PHE A 11 -26.89 -5.02 -6.41
CA PHE A 11 -26.16 -5.60 -5.28
C PHE A 11 -25.07 -4.76 -4.59
N VAL A 12 -25.43 -4.19 -3.44
CA VAL A 12 -24.47 -4.01 -2.33
C VAL A 12 -24.25 -5.40 -1.73
N SER A 13 -23.25 -6.12 -2.24
CA SER A 13 -22.76 -7.31 -1.55
C SER A 13 -22.28 -6.90 -0.16
N ALA A 14 -22.74 -7.62 0.88
CA ALA A 14 -22.12 -7.55 2.19
C ALA A 14 -20.63 -7.90 2.03
N ILE A 15 -19.77 -6.89 2.13
CA ILE A 15 -18.33 -7.05 2.00
C ILE A 15 -17.89 -7.71 3.31
N SER A 16 -17.68 -9.03 3.28
CA SER A 16 -16.77 -9.68 4.23
C SER A 16 -15.54 -8.79 4.38
N ALA A 17 -15.06 -8.52 5.61
CA ALA A 17 -13.87 -7.68 5.86
C ALA A 17 -12.85 -7.94 4.74
N ALA A 18 -12.65 -6.95 3.87
CA ALA A 18 -12.03 -7.21 2.59
C ALA A 18 -10.60 -7.68 2.87
N THR A 19 -10.32 -8.93 2.52
CA THR A 19 -8.97 -9.47 2.62
C THR A 19 -8.14 -8.82 1.53
N LEU A 20 -6.91 -8.45 1.85
CA LEU A 20 -5.98 -7.98 0.82
C LEU A 20 -5.86 -9.05 -0.28
N PRO A 21 -5.84 -8.64 -1.57
CA PRO A 21 -5.62 -9.57 -2.66
C PRO A 21 -4.29 -10.31 -2.50
N SER A 22 -4.16 -11.49 -3.10
CA SER A 22 -2.90 -12.25 -3.10
C SER A 22 -1.76 -11.50 -3.80
N ALA A 23 -2.09 -10.64 -4.76
CA ALA A 23 -1.19 -9.70 -5.39
C ALA A 23 -1.90 -8.38 -5.70
N PHE A 24 -1.29 -7.26 -5.31
CA PHE A 24 -1.85 -5.94 -5.53
C PHE A 24 -0.76 -4.87 -5.60
N THR A 25 -1.09 -3.72 -6.15
CA THR A 25 -0.32 -2.48 -5.98
C THR A 25 -1.16 -1.47 -5.20
N LEU A 26 -0.51 -0.40 -4.75
CA LEU A 26 -1.16 0.76 -4.19
C LEU A 26 -1.24 1.89 -5.23
N VAL A 27 -2.33 2.64 -5.19
CA VAL A 27 -2.57 3.81 -6.04
C VAL A 27 -2.96 4.99 -5.14
N ALA A 28 -2.20 6.07 -5.22
CA ALA A 28 -2.44 7.29 -4.47
C ALA A 28 -3.61 8.10 -5.03
N GLU A 29 -4.06 9.11 -4.27
CA GLU A 29 -5.02 10.09 -4.77
C GLU A 29 -4.47 10.77 -6.04
N GLY A 30 -5.33 10.95 -7.04
CA GLY A 30 -4.92 11.42 -8.37
C GLY A 30 -4.39 10.31 -9.31
N GLY A 31 -4.44 9.03 -8.90
CA GLY A 31 -4.24 7.89 -9.80
C GLY A 31 -2.77 7.51 -10.03
N LYS A 32 -1.85 8.04 -9.24
CA LYS A 32 -0.42 7.71 -9.33
C LYS A 32 -0.16 6.36 -8.66
N THR A 33 0.48 5.45 -9.40
CA THR A 33 0.90 4.15 -8.87
C THR A 33 2.05 4.33 -7.89
N VAL A 34 2.03 3.60 -6.77
CA VAL A 34 3.12 3.61 -5.78
C VAL A 34 4.31 2.80 -6.29
N LEU A 35 5.49 3.39 -6.19
CA LEU A 35 6.77 2.79 -6.56
C LEU A 35 7.65 2.57 -5.32
N THR A 36 8.72 1.81 -5.47
CA THR A 36 9.69 1.55 -4.41
C THR A 36 11.12 1.52 -4.94
N ASP A 37 12.06 1.99 -4.13
CA ASP A 37 13.51 1.81 -4.31
C ASP A 37 14.02 0.49 -3.70
N GLY A 38 13.12 -0.36 -3.22
CA GLY A 38 13.43 -1.60 -2.51
C GLY A 38 13.47 -1.43 -0.99
N GLN A 39 13.31 -0.22 -0.44
CA GLN A 39 13.27 0.00 1.00
C GLN A 39 12.09 0.87 1.45
N TYR A 40 11.68 1.86 0.67
CA TYR A 40 10.57 2.76 0.98
C TYR A 40 9.59 2.89 -0.18
N ALA A 41 8.44 3.52 0.08
CA ALA A 41 7.35 3.66 -0.90
C ALA A 41 7.17 5.13 -1.33
N PHE A 42 6.94 5.35 -2.62
CA PHE A 42 6.96 6.67 -3.26
C PHE A 42 5.81 6.89 -4.24
N ILE A 43 5.39 8.14 -4.37
CA ILE A 43 4.42 8.64 -5.35
C ILE A 43 5.13 9.62 -6.28
N GLY A 44 4.93 9.48 -7.60
CA GLY A 44 5.50 10.39 -8.59
C GLY A 44 6.98 10.18 -8.93
N ALA A 45 7.62 9.15 -8.35
CA ALA A 45 8.91 8.66 -8.81
C ALA A 45 8.85 8.13 -10.26
N ASN A 46 10.01 7.99 -10.90
CA ASN A 46 10.13 7.41 -12.22
C ASN A 46 10.36 5.89 -12.14
N THR A 47 10.00 5.14 -13.18
CA THR A 47 10.13 3.67 -13.19
C THR A 47 11.52 3.16 -13.58
N THR A 48 12.47 4.06 -13.86
CA THR A 48 13.86 3.70 -14.17
C THR A 48 14.62 3.37 -12.90
N ASP A 49 14.42 4.19 -11.86
CA ASP A 49 15.13 4.06 -10.58
C ASP A 49 14.27 3.41 -9.49
N HIS A 50 12.96 3.31 -9.69
CA HIS A 50 12.01 2.71 -8.74
C HIS A 50 11.12 1.71 -9.46
N GLU A 51 10.92 0.53 -8.90
CA GLU A 51 9.98 -0.43 -9.46
C GLU A 51 8.56 -0.23 -8.92
N ILE A 52 7.56 -0.80 -9.60
CA ILE A 52 6.19 -0.81 -9.07
C ILE A 52 6.18 -1.65 -7.79
N LEU A 53 5.62 -1.11 -6.71
CA LEU A 53 5.49 -1.82 -5.45
C LEU A 53 4.36 -2.86 -5.55
N ILE A 54 4.68 -4.03 -6.11
CA ILE A 54 3.77 -5.17 -6.22
C ILE A 54 3.83 -5.98 -4.93
N LEU A 55 2.82 -5.77 -4.08
CA LEU A 55 2.69 -6.38 -2.76
C LEU A 55 1.95 -7.71 -2.84
N ARG A 56 2.29 -8.60 -1.91
CA ARG A 56 1.60 -9.88 -1.67
C ARG A 56 0.84 -9.81 -0.36
N GLY A 57 -0.48 -10.00 -0.45
CA GLY A 57 -1.38 -10.08 0.69
C GLY A 57 -1.89 -11.50 0.89
N GLY A 58 -3.00 -11.62 1.63
CA GLY A 58 -3.66 -12.91 1.90
C GLY A 58 -2.99 -13.78 2.96
N SER A 59 -1.88 -13.33 3.54
CA SER A 59 -1.24 -13.99 4.68
C SER A 59 -2.10 -13.86 5.94
N PRO A 60 -2.06 -14.84 6.86
CA PRO A 60 -2.65 -14.72 8.18
C PRO A 60 -2.15 -13.45 8.90
N ASN A 61 -2.99 -12.88 9.76
CA ASN A 61 -2.69 -11.69 10.56
C ASN A 61 -2.37 -10.42 9.77
N GLY A 62 -2.65 -10.35 8.46
CA GLY A 62 -2.41 -9.14 7.67
C GLY A 62 -0.94 -8.86 7.42
N LEU A 63 -0.10 -9.89 7.32
CA LEU A 63 1.27 -9.74 6.82
C LEU A 63 1.24 -9.38 5.34
N VAL A 64 2.04 -8.38 4.94
CA VAL A 64 2.20 -7.97 3.55
C VAL A 64 3.66 -8.06 3.19
N SER A 65 3.96 -8.73 2.07
CA SER A 65 5.33 -8.92 1.61
C SER A 65 5.57 -8.38 0.22
N PHE A 66 6.85 -8.24 -0.11
CA PHE A 66 7.35 -7.78 -1.38
C PHE A 66 8.56 -8.63 -1.77
N THR A 67 8.79 -8.76 -3.06
CA THR A 67 10.03 -9.29 -3.63
C THR A 67 10.29 -8.51 -4.89
N SER A 68 11.47 -7.89 -4.98
CA SER A 68 11.88 -7.13 -6.15
C SER A 68 11.77 -7.95 -7.43
N LYS A 69 11.38 -7.32 -8.54
CA LYS A 69 11.28 -7.95 -9.87
C LYS A 69 12.61 -8.56 -10.33
N ASP A 70 13.73 -7.98 -9.90
CA ASP A 70 15.09 -8.45 -10.22
C ASP A 70 15.71 -9.22 -9.04
N GLY A 71 14.97 -9.40 -7.95
CA GLY A 71 15.38 -10.14 -6.76
C GLY A 71 15.30 -11.65 -6.95
N VAL A 72 16.13 -12.40 -6.21
CA VAL A 72 15.99 -13.87 -6.15
C VAL A 72 14.71 -14.24 -5.39
N PRO A 73 14.06 -15.39 -5.67
CA PRO A 73 12.78 -15.75 -5.04
C PRO A 73 12.79 -15.82 -3.51
N THR A 74 13.96 -15.99 -2.90
CA THR A 74 14.14 -16.03 -1.44
C THR A 74 14.37 -14.66 -0.81
N ALA A 75 14.53 -13.60 -1.61
CA ALA A 75 14.78 -12.21 -1.19
C ALA A 75 13.50 -11.52 -0.71
N LEU A 76 12.67 -12.25 0.04
CA LEU A 76 11.41 -11.75 0.56
C LEU A 76 11.67 -10.63 1.58
N GLN A 77 10.87 -9.57 1.45
CA GLN A 77 10.84 -8.42 2.35
C GLN A 77 9.43 -8.31 2.93
N ASN A 78 9.33 -7.86 4.18
CA ASN A 78 8.04 -7.57 4.81
C ASN A 78 7.82 -6.06 4.85
N LEU A 79 6.61 -5.64 4.52
CA LEU A 79 6.16 -4.28 4.74
C LEU A 79 6.05 -4.03 6.25
N TYR A 80 6.44 -2.85 6.70
CA TYR A 80 6.27 -2.42 8.07
C TYR A 80 5.90 -0.94 8.16
N ILE A 81 5.21 -0.60 9.25
CA ILE A 81 5.07 0.77 9.74
C ILE A 81 5.80 0.88 11.07
N VAL A 82 6.08 2.11 11.52
CA VAL A 82 6.51 2.36 12.90
C VAL A 82 5.34 2.98 13.65
N GLU A 83 4.90 2.30 14.70
CA GLU A 83 3.80 2.77 15.53
C GLU A 83 4.21 4.01 16.36
N ASP A 84 3.23 4.85 16.69
CA ASP A 84 3.41 6.04 17.54
C ASP A 84 4.45 7.07 17.04
N SER A 85 4.86 6.99 15.76
CA SER A 85 5.72 7.96 15.09
C SER A 85 5.17 8.33 13.71
N VAL A 86 5.68 9.43 13.14
CA VAL A 86 5.62 9.64 11.69
C VAL A 86 6.89 9.09 11.09
N SER A 87 6.80 8.02 10.31
CA SER A 87 7.97 7.34 9.74
C SER A 87 7.63 6.77 8.37
N PRO A 88 8.64 6.63 7.47
CA PRO A 88 8.42 6.06 6.15
C PRO A 88 7.74 4.70 6.21
N LEU A 89 6.84 4.45 5.25
CA LEU A 89 6.33 3.12 4.98
C LEU A 89 7.48 2.28 4.41
N GLY A 90 7.96 1.32 5.20
CA GLY A 90 9.21 0.63 4.93
C GLY A 90 9.06 -0.83 4.54
N LEU A 91 10.09 -1.35 3.90
CA LEU A 91 10.33 -2.76 3.64
C LEU A 91 11.56 -3.22 4.45
N THR A 92 11.50 -4.40 5.05
CA THR A 92 12.69 -5.00 5.67
C THR A 92 13.78 -5.20 4.62
N PHE A 93 15.05 -5.28 5.02
CA PHE A 93 16.09 -5.71 4.08
C PHE A 93 15.80 -7.12 3.55
N PRO A 94 16.15 -7.43 2.29
CA PRO A 94 16.06 -8.78 1.77
C PRO A 94 16.71 -9.81 2.70
N HIS A 95 16.03 -10.95 2.91
CA HIS A 95 16.45 -12.01 3.84
C HIS A 95 16.57 -11.59 5.32
N SER A 96 16.07 -10.40 5.66
CA SER A 96 16.09 -9.89 7.02
C SER A 96 14.67 -9.72 7.55
N SER A 97 14.51 -10.00 8.84
CA SER A 97 13.32 -9.63 9.62
C SER A 97 13.59 -8.42 10.52
N ALA A 98 14.72 -7.73 10.33
CA ALA A 98 15.04 -6.54 11.11
C ALA A 98 14.08 -5.41 10.76
N ILE A 99 13.47 -4.85 11.79
CA ILE A 99 12.63 -3.65 11.75
C ILE A 99 13.13 -2.67 12.83
N PRO A 100 12.95 -1.36 12.64
CA PRO A 100 13.25 -0.38 13.68
C PRO A 100 12.40 -0.61 14.94
N GLN A 101 12.83 -0.02 16.06
CA GLN A 101 12.05 -0.03 17.29
C GLN A 101 10.65 0.59 17.05
N GLY A 102 9.61 -0.07 17.54
CA GLY A 102 8.22 0.32 17.28
C GLY A 102 7.68 -0.16 15.92
N GLY A 103 8.48 -0.91 15.15
CA GLY A 103 8.05 -1.49 13.89
C GLY A 103 6.96 -2.54 14.06
N ASN A 104 5.95 -2.52 13.19
CA ASN A 104 4.91 -3.54 13.09
C ASN A 104 4.76 -4.00 11.63
N THR A 105 4.83 -5.31 11.40
CA THR A 105 4.73 -5.96 10.07
C THR A 105 3.38 -6.62 9.81
N THR A 106 2.49 -6.63 10.80
CA THR A 106 1.19 -7.33 10.76
C THR A 106 0.04 -6.34 10.83
N GLY A 107 -1.20 -6.79 10.72
CA GLY A 107 -2.38 -5.93 10.86
C GLY A 107 -2.70 -5.08 9.64
N PHE A 108 -1.99 -5.27 8.51
CA PHE A 108 -2.38 -4.64 7.25
C PHE A 108 -3.67 -5.24 6.71
N GLY A 109 -4.49 -4.39 6.10
CA GLY A 109 -5.78 -4.79 5.56
C GLY A 109 -6.30 -3.78 4.54
N VAL A 110 -7.52 -4.02 4.07
CA VAL A 110 -8.25 -3.09 3.22
C VAL A 110 -9.65 -2.85 3.78
N ASN A 111 -10.06 -1.59 3.86
CA ASN A 111 -11.38 -1.24 4.37
C ASN A 111 -12.47 -1.29 3.29
N ASN A 112 -13.72 -1.03 3.68
CA ASN A 112 -14.88 -1.05 2.76
C ASN A 112 -14.83 0.01 1.64
N ARG A 113 -13.92 0.98 1.72
CA ARG A 113 -13.67 1.98 0.67
C ARG A 113 -12.56 1.54 -0.29
N GLY A 114 -11.98 0.36 -0.11
CA GLY A 114 -10.84 -0.10 -0.91
C GLY A 114 -9.51 0.54 -0.50
N LEU A 115 -9.46 1.24 0.65
CA LEU A 115 -8.24 1.87 1.13
C LEU A 115 -7.37 0.85 1.86
N PHE A 116 -6.07 0.91 1.60
CA PHE A 116 -5.05 0.22 2.37
C PHE A 116 -5.05 0.75 3.80
N THR A 117 -4.87 -0.15 4.77
CA THR A 117 -4.97 0.16 6.19
C THR A 117 -3.97 -0.64 6.99
N HIS A 118 -3.66 -0.15 8.19
CA HIS A 118 -3.05 -0.91 9.28
C HIS A 118 -3.92 -0.77 10.53
N GLY A 119 -4.33 -1.89 11.15
CA GLY A 119 -5.27 -1.88 12.28
C GLY A 119 -6.61 -1.23 11.94
N GLY A 120 -7.06 -1.31 10.68
CA GLY A 120 -8.28 -0.68 10.17
C GLY A 120 -8.17 0.82 9.89
N LYS A 121 -7.02 1.45 10.15
CA LYS A 121 -6.76 2.87 9.94
C LYS A 121 -5.98 3.11 8.65
N ALA A 122 -6.42 4.08 7.85
CA ALA A 122 -5.74 4.50 6.61
C ALA A 122 -4.91 5.78 6.87
N TRP A 123 -4.02 5.75 7.87
CA TRP A 123 -3.22 6.91 8.28
C TRP A 123 -1.92 7.02 7.47
N PHE A 124 -2.03 7.00 6.15
CA PHE A 124 -0.89 7.27 5.28
C PHE A 124 -0.79 8.76 5.00
N ALA A 125 0.43 9.23 4.81
CA ALA A 125 0.71 10.64 4.59
C ALA A 125 1.91 10.84 3.65
N VAL A 126 2.03 12.06 3.15
CA VAL A 126 3.20 12.56 2.42
C VAL A 126 3.58 13.92 2.98
N ASP A 127 4.77 14.41 2.64
CA ASP A 127 5.15 15.80 2.95
C ASP A 127 4.08 16.78 2.42
N GLY A 128 3.57 17.61 3.33
CA GLY A 128 2.54 18.61 3.08
C GLY A 128 3.07 19.92 2.52
N TYR A 129 4.39 20.14 2.56
CA TYR A 129 5.04 21.37 2.13
C TYR A 129 5.87 21.17 0.85
N GLY A 130 5.88 22.20 0.00
CA GLY A 130 6.62 22.19 -1.25
C GLY A 130 5.91 21.52 -2.43
N GLN A 131 6.45 21.74 -3.63
CA GLN A 131 6.05 21.07 -4.86
C GLN A 131 7.07 19.98 -5.16
N ASN A 132 7.21 18.99 -4.28
CA ASN A 132 8.10 17.87 -4.54
C ASN A 132 7.44 16.91 -5.55
N PRO A 133 8.00 16.74 -6.77
CA PRO A 133 7.42 15.84 -7.76
C PRO A 133 7.45 14.36 -7.31
N VAL A 134 8.38 14.01 -6.42
CA VAL A 134 8.53 12.68 -5.84
C VAL A 134 8.24 12.76 -4.35
N GLN A 135 7.21 12.06 -3.89
CA GLN A 135 6.77 12.11 -2.50
C GLN A 135 6.94 10.74 -1.86
N GLU A 136 7.71 10.67 -0.78
CA GLU A 136 7.79 9.47 0.06
C GLU A 136 6.51 9.33 0.90
N ILE A 137 6.08 8.09 1.09
CA ILE A 137 4.88 7.73 1.84
C ILE A 137 5.27 7.40 3.29
N TYR A 138 4.54 7.99 4.22
CA TYR A 138 4.73 7.82 5.66
C TYR A 138 3.50 7.17 6.29
N TRP A 139 3.71 6.43 7.37
CA TRP A 139 2.68 6.14 8.35
C TRP A 139 2.59 7.30 9.34
N TYR A 140 1.40 7.87 9.48
CA TYR A 140 1.11 9.02 10.33
C TYR A 140 0.60 8.56 11.70
N GLY A 141 1.45 7.88 12.46
CA GLY A 141 1.14 7.32 13.78
C GLY A 141 1.10 8.35 14.92
N ALA A 142 1.59 9.57 14.67
CA ALA A 142 1.59 10.68 15.62
C ALA A 142 1.25 12.01 14.90
N HIS A 143 0.61 12.94 15.60
CA HIS A 143 0.24 14.24 15.02
C HIS A 143 1.48 15.10 14.72
N ASN A 144 1.62 15.53 13.45
CA ASN A 144 2.65 16.44 12.97
C ASN A 144 2.10 17.35 11.83
N ALA A 145 2.22 18.66 11.97
CA ALA A 145 1.72 19.64 11.00
C ALA A 145 2.45 19.64 9.64
N GLU A 146 3.60 18.97 9.54
CA GLU A 146 4.41 18.84 8.33
C GLU A 146 3.78 17.94 7.25
N TYR A 147 2.96 16.97 7.67
CA TYR A 147 2.47 15.93 6.77
C TYR A 147 1.00 16.14 6.44
N ARG A 148 0.64 15.84 5.19
CA ARG A 148 -0.76 15.79 4.74
C ARG A 148 -1.20 14.35 4.55
N SER A 149 -2.46 14.07 4.87
CA SER A 149 -3.05 12.75 4.64
C SER A 149 -3.00 12.39 3.16
N GLU A 150 -2.73 11.11 2.89
CA GLU A 150 -2.71 10.52 1.56
C GLU A 150 -3.50 9.21 1.59
N GLN A 151 -4.47 9.05 0.68
CA GLN A 151 -5.26 7.82 0.61
C GLN A 151 -4.63 6.86 -0.39
N LEU A 152 -4.34 5.64 0.05
CA LEU A 152 -3.79 4.59 -0.79
C LEU A 152 -4.88 3.58 -1.12
N TYR A 153 -5.26 3.47 -2.39
CA TYR A 153 -6.24 2.51 -2.88
C TYR A 153 -5.55 1.21 -3.26
N VAL A 154 -6.12 0.09 -2.80
CA VAL A 154 -5.66 -1.25 -3.17
C VAL A 154 -6.14 -1.58 -4.58
N LYS A 155 -5.20 -1.88 -5.48
CA LYS A 155 -5.47 -2.31 -6.85
C LYS A 155 -4.99 -3.74 -7.06
N GLU A 156 -5.93 -4.67 -7.11
CA GLU A 156 -5.66 -6.09 -7.36
C GLU A 156 -5.09 -6.35 -8.76
N PHE A 157 -4.11 -7.25 -8.84
CA PHE A 157 -3.69 -7.89 -10.08
C PHE A 157 -4.38 -9.25 -10.24
N LYS A 158 -5.34 -9.33 -11.16
CA LYS A 158 -6.01 -10.60 -11.49
C LYS A 158 -5.04 -11.51 -12.24
N ASN A 159 -4.96 -12.78 -11.81
CA ASN A 159 -4.15 -13.84 -12.42
C ASN A 159 -2.63 -13.60 -12.36
N TYR A 160 -2.14 -12.89 -11.35
CA TYR A 160 -0.69 -12.70 -11.17
C TYR A 160 -0.05 -13.93 -10.50
N SER A 161 0.53 -14.82 -11.30
CA SER A 161 1.40 -15.89 -10.83
C SER A 161 2.82 -15.36 -10.60
N ALA A 162 3.39 -15.65 -9.42
CA ALA A 162 4.81 -15.42 -9.13
C ALA A 162 5.69 -16.32 -10.00
#